data_AF-A0A2V7Z6Y0-F1
#
_entry.id   AF-A0A2V7Z6Y0-F1
#
_cell.length_a   1.000
_cell.length_b   1.000
_cell.length_c   1.000
_cell.angle_alpha   90.00
_cell.angle_beta   90.00
_cell.angle_gamma   90.00
#
_symmetry.space_group_name_H-M   'P 1'
#
loop_
_entity.id
_entity.type
_entity.pdbx_description
1 polymer ?
#
loop_
_entity_poly.entity_id
_entity_poly.type
_entity_poly.pdbx_seq_one_letter_code
_entity_poly.pdbx_strand_id
1 'polypeptide(L)'
;VLFAVLQECEHQRRALLPNQAAARLQEIARAKLAEIHESYTELGGTGAYWQQLEREVMETALPQYIAEAVEQTRLERDNYDLWRQGDPAARALFGLLGLIIGGLIIKAPFIPIFEDTFAFLLTAAGLLYPEVKKAYFDYRHSRRLNRLITHAEKYQKNQRLHYVSEARLREELESVGGPARASMPGLHGNEKPAEAGSQGPPRSKSRG
;
A
#
# COMPACT_ATOMS: atom_id res chain seq x y z
N VAL A 1 2.12 4.67 -7.24
CA VAL A 1 3.44 5.23 -6.88
C VAL A 1 3.96 4.65 -5.58
N LEU A 2 3.32 4.87 -4.42
CA LEU A 2 3.83 4.35 -3.14
C LEU A 2 4.16 2.85 -3.17
N PHE A 3 3.24 2.02 -3.67
CA PHE A 3 3.46 0.57 -3.80
C PHE A 3 4.75 0.26 -4.57
N ALA A 4 4.95 0.88 -5.74
CA ALA A 4 6.14 0.66 -6.57
C ALA A 4 7.43 1.08 -5.86
N VAL A 5 7.40 2.20 -5.12
CA VAL A 5 8.55 2.68 -4.34
C VAL A 5 8.88 1.71 -3.21
N LEU A 6 7.89 1.32 -2.39
CA LEU A 6 8.11 0.40 -1.27
C LEU A 6 8.51 -1.00 -1.75
N GLN A 7 7.97 -1.47 -2.87
CA GLN A 7 8.34 -2.74 -3.47
C GLN A 7 9.80 -2.74 -3.95
N GLU A 8 10.26 -1.67 -4.60
CA GLU A 8 11.66 -1.52 -4.99
C GLU A 8 12.56 -1.50 -3.76
N CYS A 9 12.17 -0.75 -2.72
CA CYS A 9 12.87 -0.75 -1.44
C CYS A 9 12.95 -2.16 -0.80
N GLU A 10 11.88 -2.96 -0.83
CA GLU A 10 11.87 -4.33 -0.26
C GLU A 10 12.75 -5.28 -1.07
N HIS A 11 12.75 -5.15 -2.40
CA HIS A 11 13.61 -5.96 -3.26
C HIS A 11 15.10 -5.75 -2.93
N GLN A 12 15.51 -4.50 -2.75
CA GLN A 12 16.90 -4.13 -2.48
C GLN A 12 17.30 -4.33 -1.02
N ARG A 13 16.35 -4.33 -0.08
CA ARG A 13 16.58 -4.38 1.37
C ARG A 13 17.53 -5.51 1.79
N ARG A 14 17.37 -6.70 1.20
CA ARG A 14 18.13 -7.91 1.56
C ARG A 14 19.63 -7.80 1.28
N ALA A 15 20.03 -6.95 0.35
CA ALA A 15 21.44 -6.73 0.01
C ALA A 15 22.11 -5.69 0.93
N LEU A 16 21.35 -5.00 1.78
CA LEU A 16 21.85 -3.88 2.58
C LEU A 16 22.32 -4.32 3.96
N LEU A 17 23.38 -3.66 4.45
CA LEU A 17 23.82 -3.79 5.84
C LEU A 17 22.91 -2.99 6.76
N PRO A 18 22.57 -3.47 7.98
CA PRO A 18 21.64 -2.77 8.88
C PRO A 18 22.02 -1.32 9.19
N ASN A 19 23.32 -1.04 9.33
CA ASN A 19 23.84 0.30 9.61
C ASN A 19 23.76 1.27 8.42
N GLN A 20 23.61 0.76 7.20
CA GLN A 20 23.50 1.56 5.97
C GLN A 20 22.09 1.52 5.38
N ALA A 21 21.25 0.57 5.81
CA ALA A 21 19.95 0.30 5.22
C ALA A 21 19.05 1.53 5.21
N ALA A 22 18.99 2.30 6.30
CA ALA A 22 18.14 3.50 6.35
C ALA A 22 18.50 4.53 5.26
N ALA A 23 19.78 4.92 5.16
CA ALA A 23 20.23 5.89 4.17
C ALA A 23 20.05 5.38 2.74
N ARG A 24 20.42 4.12 2.49
CA ARG A 24 20.34 3.51 1.15
C ARG A 24 18.91 3.31 0.69
N LEU A 25 18.00 2.90 1.57
CA LEU A 25 16.57 2.79 1.25
C LEU A 25 15.97 4.17 0.92
N GLN A 26 16.43 5.23 1.58
CA GLN A 26 16.01 6.59 1.26
C GLN A 26 16.50 7.06 -0.11
N GLU A 27 17.74 6.73 -0.48
CA GLU A 27 18.28 6.99 -1.82
C GLU A 27 17.51 6.22 -2.90
N ILE A 28 17.24 4.93 -2.68
CA ILE A 28 16.47 4.08 -3.59
C ILE A 28 15.06 4.65 -3.77
N ALA A 29 14.41 5.07 -2.69
CA ALA A 29 13.08 5.65 -2.76
C ALA A 29 13.06 6.94 -3.59
N ARG A 30 14.04 7.83 -3.40
CA ARG A 30 14.18 9.07 -4.19
C ARG A 30 14.44 8.78 -5.67
N ALA A 31 15.34 7.85 -5.97
CA ALA A 31 15.63 7.45 -7.34
C ALA A 31 14.38 6.90 -8.03
N LYS A 32 13.63 6.04 -7.35
CA LYS A 32 12.40 5.46 -7.90
C LYS A 32 11.29 6.49 -8.05
N LEU A 33 11.18 7.45 -7.13
CA LEU A 33 10.25 8.57 -7.27
C LEU A 33 10.61 9.45 -8.48
N ALA A 34 11.89 9.75 -8.70
CA ALA A 34 12.32 10.53 -9.85
C ALA A 34 11.98 9.85 -11.19
N GLU A 35 12.23 8.55 -11.30
CA GLU A 35 11.85 7.74 -12.47
C GLU A 35 10.33 7.80 -12.72
N ILE A 36 9.52 7.62 -11.67
CA ILE A 36 8.07 7.67 -11.79
C ILE A 36 7.58 9.09 -12.11
N HIS A 37 8.26 10.13 -11.62
CA HIS A 37 7.93 11.52 -11.90
C HIS A 37 8.08 11.84 -13.38
N GLU A 38 9.18 11.40 -14.00
CA GLU A 38 9.42 11.57 -15.42
C GLU A 38 8.26 10.98 -16.24
N SER A 39 7.92 9.71 -16.01
CA SER A 39 6.76 9.09 -16.66
C SER A 39 5.43 9.78 -16.34
N TYR A 40 5.26 10.32 -15.13
CA TYR A 40 4.05 11.06 -14.76
C TYR A 40 3.91 12.38 -15.52
N THR A 41 5.03 13.09 -15.72
CA THR A 41 5.06 14.35 -16.49
C THR A 41 4.82 14.13 -17.97
N GLU A 42 5.36 13.06 -18.56
CA GLU A 42 5.10 12.68 -19.96
C GLU A 42 3.62 12.42 -20.23
N LEU A 43 2.89 11.93 -19.23
CA LEU A 43 1.45 11.66 -19.31
C LEU A 43 0.57 12.90 -19.02
N GLY A 44 1.17 14.09 -18.88
CA GLY A 44 0.43 15.33 -18.61
C GLY A 44 -0.05 15.47 -17.18
N GLY A 45 0.66 14.88 -16.22
CA GLY A 45 0.35 14.97 -14.80
C GLY A 45 0.44 16.39 -14.21
N THR A 46 -0.28 16.64 -13.12
CA THR A 46 -0.27 17.93 -12.41
C THR A 46 0.80 17.97 -11.31
N GLY A 47 1.61 19.04 -11.28
CA GLY A 47 2.68 19.18 -10.29
C GLY A 47 2.19 19.21 -8.83
N ALA A 48 1.04 19.82 -8.57
CA ALA A 48 0.47 19.92 -7.22
C ALA A 48 0.13 18.54 -6.62
N TYR A 49 -0.43 17.63 -7.43
CA TYR A 49 -0.68 16.26 -6.98
C TYR A 49 0.61 15.50 -6.74
N TRP A 50 1.58 15.65 -7.65
CA TRP A 50 2.88 15.00 -7.49
C TRP A 50 3.56 15.40 -6.18
N GLN A 51 3.62 16.70 -5.86
CA GLN A 51 4.22 17.18 -4.61
C GLN A 51 3.53 16.64 -3.35
N GLN A 52 2.22 16.44 -3.40
CA GLN A 52 1.49 15.83 -2.28
C GLN A 52 1.86 14.35 -2.12
N LEU A 53 1.92 13.62 -3.23
CA LEU A 53 2.24 12.21 -3.25
C LEU A 53 3.71 11.96 -2.86
N GLU A 54 4.63 12.78 -3.34
CA GLU A 54 6.04 12.74 -2.94
C GLU A 54 6.20 12.97 -1.43
N ARG A 55 5.49 13.97 -0.87
CA ARG A 55 5.47 14.20 0.59
C ARG A 55 4.94 13.01 1.36
N GLU A 56 3.81 12.45 0.93
CA GLU A 56 3.22 11.28 1.59
C GLU A 56 4.20 10.10 1.62
N VAL A 57 4.85 9.83 0.50
CA VAL A 57 5.86 8.77 0.39
C VAL A 57 7.04 9.07 1.31
N MET A 58 7.66 10.25 1.19
CA MET A 58 8.94 10.57 1.83
C MET A 58 8.83 10.88 3.33
N GLU A 59 7.74 11.53 3.76
CA GLU A 59 7.58 12.00 5.14
C GLU A 59 6.75 11.04 5.99
N THR A 60 5.85 10.25 5.39
CA THR A 60 4.92 9.40 6.15
C THR A 60 5.22 7.91 5.98
N ALA A 61 5.17 7.40 4.75
CA ALA A 61 5.23 5.96 4.52
C ALA A 61 6.65 5.40 4.59
N LEU A 62 7.62 6.08 3.98
CA LEU A 62 9.00 5.63 3.92
C LEU A 62 9.68 5.56 5.30
N PRO A 63 9.55 6.54 6.21
CA PRO A 63 10.17 6.44 7.54
C PRO A 63 9.62 5.26 8.35
N GLN A 64 8.31 5.02 8.28
CA GLN A 64 7.67 3.86 8.93
C GLN A 64 8.18 2.54 8.36
N TYR A 65 8.31 2.46 7.04
CA TYR A 65 8.87 1.30 6.37
C TYR A 65 10.35 1.07 6.74
N ILE A 66 11.18 2.11 6.73
CA ILE A 66 12.62 2.00 7.02
C ILE A 66 12.86 1.41 8.42
N ALA A 67 12.12 1.87 9.43
CA ALA A 67 12.27 1.33 10.79
C ALA A 67 12.03 -0.19 10.85
N GLU A 68 10.95 -0.66 10.22
CA GLU A 68 10.59 -2.08 10.16
C GLU A 68 11.55 -2.89 9.26
N ALA A 69 12.00 -2.30 8.16
CA ALA A 69 12.95 -2.91 7.22
C ALA A 69 14.32 -3.15 7.86
N VAL A 70 14.82 -2.17 8.63
CA VAL A 70 16.09 -2.29 9.35
C VAL A 70 16.02 -3.41 10.40
N GLU A 71 14.93 -3.48 11.16
CA GLU A 71 14.73 -4.54 12.15
C GLU A 71 14.66 -5.92 11.49
N GLN A 72 13.91 -6.05 10.38
CA GLN A 72 13.81 -7.28 9.62
C GLN A 72 15.18 -7.72 9.05
N THR A 73 15.97 -6.81 8.49
CA THR A 73 17.32 -7.12 8.00
C THR A 73 18.24 -7.56 9.13
N ARG A 74 18.13 -6.96 10.32
CA ARG A 74 18.88 -7.42 11.51
C ARG A 74 18.48 -8.85 11.88
N LEU A 75 17.18 -9.12 11.99
CA LEU A 75 16.66 -10.44 12.32
C LEU A 75 17.10 -11.49 11.29
N GLU A 76 16.93 -11.24 10.00
CA GLU A 76 17.35 -12.17 8.93
C GLU A 76 18.84 -12.52 9.04
N ARG A 77 19.69 -11.52 9.32
CA ARG A 77 21.13 -11.71 9.47
C ARG A 77 21.51 -12.52 10.71
N ASP A 78 20.82 -12.29 11.81
CA ASP A 78 21.04 -12.99 13.09
C ASP A 78 20.28 -14.33 13.16
N ASN A 79 19.74 -14.82 12.03
CA ASN A 79 18.80 -15.94 11.93
C ASN A 79 17.70 -15.87 13.00
N TYR A 80 17.07 -14.71 13.10
CA TYR A 80 15.94 -14.39 13.99
C TYR A 80 16.27 -14.62 15.46
N ASP A 81 17.52 -14.33 15.86
CA ASP A 81 18.05 -14.56 17.20
C ASP A 81 17.77 -16.01 17.67
N LEU A 82 17.90 -16.98 16.77
CA LEU A 82 17.75 -18.39 17.10
C LEU A 82 18.98 -18.87 17.87
N TRP A 83 18.74 -19.61 18.95
CA TRP A 83 19.81 -20.26 19.68
C TRP A 83 20.58 -21.19 18.71
N ARG A 84 21.91 -21.00 18.66
CA ARG A 84 22.81 -21.72 17.75
C ARG A 84 22.39 -21.63 16.27
N GLN A 85 21.79 -20.50 15.88
CA GLN A 85 21.32 -20.22 14.51
C GLN A 85 20.26 -21.23 14.00
N GLY A 86 19.63 -22.00 14.90
CA GLY A 86 18.65 -23.02 14.53
C GLY A 86 19.24 -24.27 13.88
N ASP A 87 20.50 -24.59 14.21
CA ASP A 87 21.21 -25.77 13.71
C ASP A 87 20.50 -27.10 14.07
N PRO A 88 20.87 -28.23 13.42
CA PRO A 88 20.23 -29.52 13.69
C PRO A 88 20.33 -29.95 15.16
N ALA A 89 21.40 -29.56 15.86
CA ALA A 89 21.57 -29.85 17.28
C ALA A 89 20.55 -29.07 18.15
N ALA A 90 20.30 -27.80 17.85
CA ALA A 90 19.25 -27.02 18.51
C ALA A 90 17.86 -27.64 18.29
N ARG A 91 17.56 -28.08 17.07
CA ARG A 91 16.29 -28.77 16.75
C ARG A 91 16.13 -30.06 17.53
N ALA A 92 17.19 -30.87 17.60
CA ALA A 92 17.20 -32.11 18.37
C ALA A 92 17.02 -31.83 19.88
N LEU A 93 17.66 -30.80 20.42
CA LEU A 93 17.52 -30.42 21.82
C LEU A 93 16.10 -29.93 22.14
N PHE A 94 15.51 -29.07 21.30
CA PHE A 94 14.13 -28.60 21.49
C PHE A 94 13.12 -29.75 21.35
N GLY A 95 13.34 -30.67 20.40
CA GLY A 95 12.55 -31.89 20.29
C GLY A 95 12.65 -32.76 21.54
N LEU A 96 13.87 -32.98 22.05
CA LEU A 96 14.12 -33.77 23.26
C LEU A 96 13.51 -33.11 24.51
N LEU A 97 13.60 -31.79 24.64
CA LEU A 97 12.90 -31.04 25.69
C LEU A 97 11.38 -31.19 25.58
N GLY A 98 10.82 -31.08 24.37
CA GLY A 98 9.41 -31.35 24.11
C GLY A 98 8.99 -32.77 24.51
N LEU A 99 9.84 -33.77 24.23
CA LEU A 99 9.58 -35.15 24.61
C LEU A 99 9.60 -35.34 26.14
N ILE A 100 10.59 -34.77 26.82
CA ILE A 100 10.71 -34.84 28.29
C ILE A 100 9.51 -34.17 28.95
N ILE A 101 9.20 -32.93 28.55
CA ILE A 101 8.08 -32.17 29.12
C ILE A 101 6.76 -32.88 28.82
N GLY A 102 6.57 -33.35 27.59
CA GLY A 102 5.37 -34.07 27.18
C GLY A 102 5.17 -35.37 27.96
N GLY A 103 6.23 -36.15 28.15
CA GLY A 103 6.20 -37.36 28.97
C GLY A 103 5.91 -37.09 30.45
N LEU A 104 6.46 -36.00 31.01
CA LEU A 104 6.15 -35.58 32.39
C LEU A 104 4.68 -35.16 32.54
N ILE A 105 4.10 -34.51 31.54
CA ILE A 105 2.68 -34.11 31.53
C ILE A 105 1.76 -35.33 31.51
N ILE A 106 2.04 -36.33 30.67
CA ILE A 106 1.26 -37.59 30.64
C ILE A 106 1.32 -38.30 32.00
N LYS A 107 2.47 -38.25 32.67
CA LYS A 107 2.66 -38.86 34.01
C LYS A 107 2.00 -38.05 35.13
N ALA A 108 1.62 -36.80 34.90
CA ALA A 108 1.05 -35.92 35.92
C ALA A 108 -0.42 -36.30 36.22
N PRO A 109 -0.75 -36.75 37.45
CA PRO A 109 -2.09 -37.29 37.76
C PRO A 109 -3.20 -36.23 37.84
N PHE A 110 -2.88 -34.94 37.72
CA PHE A 110 -3.79 -33.81 37.85
C PHE A 110 -4.16 -33.14 36.51
N ILE A 111 -3.57 -33.59 35.39
CA ILE A 111 -3.83 -33.05 34.06
C ILE A 111 -4.60 -34.11 33.25
N PRO A 112 -5.91 -33.96 33.01
CA PRO A 112 -6.72 -34.93 32.29
C PRO A 112 -6.49 -34.83 30.76
N ILE A 113 -5.28 -35.16 30.30
CA ILE A 113 -4.96 -35.32 28.88
C ILE A 113 -4.80 -36.82 28.64
N PHE A 114 -5.82 -37.44 28.02
CA PHE A 114 -5.93 -38.91 27.88
C PHE A 114 -5.24 -39.47 26.63
N GLU A 115 -4.50 -38.66 25.88
CA GLU A 115 -3.85 -39.07 24.64
C GLU A 115 -2.33 -39.07 24.80
N ASP A 116 -1.73 -40.26 24.70
CA ASP A 116 -0.27 -40.47 24.64
C ASP A 116 0.39 -39.70 23.47
N THR A 117 -0.42 -39.23 22.52
CA THR A 117 -0.02 -38.41 21.37
C THR A 117 0.50 -37.03 21.78
N PHE A 118 0.18 -36.52 22.97
CA PHE A 118 0.57 -35.17 23.40
C PHE A 118 2.10 -34.98 23.48
N ALA A 119 2.84 -36.00 23.95
CA ALA A 119 4.30 -35.93 23.98
C ALA A 119 4.91 -35.88 22.58
N PHE A 120 4.33 -36.59 21.62
CA PHE A 120 4.74 -36.53 20.22
C PHE A 120 4.43 -35.17 19.59
N LEU A 121 3.26 -34.58 19.89
CA LEU A 121 2.92 -33.23 19.43
C LEU A 121 3.88 -32.18 19.99
N LEU A 122 4.22 -32.27 21.27
CA LEU A 122 5.16 -31.32 21.90
C LEU A 122 6.58 -31.49 21.36
N THR A 123 7.01 -32.72 21.09
CA THR A 123 8.27 -33.02 20.42
C THR A 123 8.31 -32.42 19.00
N ALA A 124 7.25 -32.62 18.22
CA ALA A 124 7.13 -32.06 16.88
C ALA A 124 7.13 -30.52 16.91
N ALA A 125 6.41 -29.92 17.87
CA ALA A 125 6.41 -28.48 18.08
C ALA A 125 7.79 -27.93 18.44
N GLY A 126 8.55 -28.63 19.30
CA GLY A 126 9.94 -28.27 19.62
C GLY A 126 10.87 -28.35 18.41
N LEU A 127 10.72 -29.39 17.59
CA LEU A 127 11.55 -29.58 16.39
C LEU A 127 11.25 -28.53 15.31
N LEU A 128 9.97 -28.13 15.17
CA LEU A 128 9.52 -27.12 14.22
C LEU A 128 9.64 -25.69 14.75
N TYR A 129 9.91 -25.50 16.05
CA TYR A 129 9.98 -24.18 16.69
C TYR A 129 10.86 -23.17 15.94
N PRO A 130 12.07 -23.51 15.45
CA PRO A 130 12.88 -22.56 14.70
C PRO A 130 12.20 -22.07 13.41
N GLU A 131 11.54 -22.97 12.68
CA GLU A 131 10.84 -22.63 11.44
C GLU A 131 9.58 -21.81 11.71
N VAL A 132 8.82 -22.16 12.76
CA VAL A 132 7.65 -21.41 13.20
C VAL A 132 8.03 -19.99 13.60
N LYS A 133 9.15 -19.80 14.32
CA LYS A 133 9.65 -18.48 14.70
C LYS A 133 9.98 -17.64 13.47
N LYS A 134 10.73 -18.19 12.50
CA LYS A 134 11.06 -17.50 11.24
C LYS A 134 9.79 -17.10 10.48
N ALA A 135 8.90 -18.06 10.26
CA ALA A 135 7.64 -17.84 9.54
C ALA A 135 6.76 -16.78 10.21
N TYR A 136 6.73 -16.73 11.55
CA TYR A 136 5.99 -15.71 12.28
C TYR A 136 6.52 -14.29 12.02
N PHE A 137 7.84 -14.09 12.07
CA PHE A 137 8.44 -12.78 11.80
C PHE A 137 8.24 -12.36 10.35
N ASP A 138 8.41 -13.28 9.40
CA ASP A 138 8.18 -13.00 7.98
C ASP A 138 6.71 -12.66 7.69
N TYR A 139 5.78 -13.39 8.30
CA TYR A 139 4.36 -13.11 8.22
C TYR A 139 4.02 -11.75 8.82
N ARG A 140 4.57 -11.43 10.00
CA ARG A 140 4.38 -10.14 10.66
C ARG A 140 4.89 -8.98 9.80
N HIS A 141 6.09 -9.11 9.24
CA HIS A 141 6.69 -8.11 8.36
C HIS A 141 5.86 -7.91 7.09
N SER A 142 5.50 -9.01 6.41
CA SER A 142 4.64 -8.98 5.21
C SER A 142 3.29 -8.32 5.48
N ARG A 143 2.68 -8.59 6.65
CA ARG A 143 1.41 -7.99 7.06
C ARG A 143 1.54 -6.48 7.31
N ARG A 144 2.68 -6.02 7.86
CA ARG A 144 2.97 -4.60 8.07
C ARG A 144 3.12 -3.87 6.73
N LEU A 145 3.89 -4.44 5.80
CA LEU A 145 4.04 -3.88 4.46
C LEU A 145 2.69 -3.77 3.74
N ASN A 146 1.90 -4.84 3.74
CA ASN A 146 0.56 -4.83 3.15
C ASN A 146 -0.34 -3.76 3.79
N ARG A 147 -0.25 -3.57 5.11
CA ARG A 147 -1.02 -2.52 5.78
C ARG A 147 -0.64 -1.12 5.30
N LEU A 148 0.65 -0.83 5.12
CA LEU A 148 1.11 0.46 4.56
C LEU A 148 0.57 0.68 3.15
N ILE A 149 0.65 -0.35 2.31
CA ILE A 149 0.14 -0.32 0.94
C ILE A 149 -1.38 -0.10 0.92
N THR A 150 -2.15 -0.87 1.70
CA THR A 150 -3.62 -0.75 1.76
C THR A 150 -4.05 0.62 2.30
N HIS A 151 -3.34 1.17 3.29
CA HIS A 151 -3.65 2.52 3.79
C HIS A 151 -3.48 3.57 2.69
N ALA A 152 -2.42 3.50 1.91
CA ALA A 152 -2.18 4.42 0.82
C ALA A 152 -3.14 4.23 -0.36
N GLU A 153 -3.49 2.99 -0.71
CA GLU A 153 -4.52 2.74 -1.72
C GLU A 153 -5.88 3.32 -1.29
N LYS A 154 -6.24 3.15 -0.01
CA LYS A 154 -7.47 3.72 0.54
C LYS A 154 -7.40 5.24 0.55
N TYR A 155 -6.24 5.83 0.86
CA TYR A 155 -6.03 7.27 0.83
C TYR A 155 -6.15 7.82 -0.61
N GLN A 156 -5.50 7.21 -1.59
CA GLN A 156 -5.60 7.59 -3.00
C GLN A 156 -7.03 7.43 -3.55
N LYS A 157 -7.73 6.35 -3.20
CA LYS A 157 -9.14 6.16 -3.58
C LYS A 157 -10.06 7.19 -2.93
N ASN A 158 -9.87 7.51 -1.66
CA ASN A 158 -10.64 8.56 -0.96
C ASN A 158 -10.30 9.97 -1.47
N GLN A 159 -9.04 10.26 -1.78
CA GLN A 159 -8.66 11.55 -2.38
C GLN A 159 -9.14 11.69 -3.81
N ARG A 160 -9.25 10.60 -4.57
CA ARG A 160 -9.93 10.61 -5.89
C ARG A 160 -11.40 11.05 -5.79
N LEU A 161 -12.05 10.93 -4.64
CA LEU A 161 -13.39 11.50 -4.41
C LEU A 161 -13.37 13.03 -4.16
N HIS A 162 -12.19 13.65 -4.02
CA HIS A 162 -11.98 15.08 -3.80
C HIS A 162 -11.31 15.81 -5.01
N TYR A 163 -11.33 15.21 -6.20
CA TYR A 163 -11.16 15.94 -7.46
C TYR A 163 -12.58 16.17 -7.98
N VAL A 164 -13.32 17.21 -7.60
CA VAL A 164 -12.96 18.61 -7.44
C VAL A 164 -14.02 19.22 -6.53
N SER A 165 -13.69 20.09 -5.57
CA SER A 165 -14.75 20.95 -5.04
C SER A 165 -15.24 21.84 -6.20
N GLU A 166 -16.55 21.92 -6.45
CA GLU A 166 -17.10 22.79 -7.49
C GLU A 166 -16.52 24.21 -7.44
N ALA A 167 -16.16 24.68 -6.24
CA ALA A 167 -15.50 25.95 -6.00
C ALA A 167 -14.16 26.08 -6.74
N ARG A 168 -13.30 25.05 -6.70
CA ARG A 168 -11.97 25.10 -7.34
C ARG A 168 -12.06 24.95 -8.87
N LEU A 169 -13.02 24.16 -9.37
CA LEU A 169 -13.36 24.10 -10.80
C LEU A 169 -13.90 25.45 -11.28
N ARG A 170 -14.78 26.11 -10.52
CA ARG A 170 -15.30 27.44 -10.85
C ARG A 170 -14.19 28.48 -10.88
N GLU A 171 -13.28 28.48 -9.91
CA GLU A 171 -12.14 29.40 -9.86
C GLU A 171 -11.18 29.20 -11.04
N GLU A 172 -10.89 27.94 -11.41
CA GLU A 172 -10.10 27.63 -12.61
C GLU A 172 -10.85 28.00 -13.91
N LEU A 173 -12.16 27.76 -14.01
CA LEU A 173 -12.96 28.17 -15.17
C LEU A 173 -13.12 29.69 -15.29
N GLU A 174 -13.23 30.41 -14.18
CA GLU A 174 -13.30 31.88 -14.15
C GLU A 174 -11.95 32.51 -14.49
N SER A 175 -10.84 31.92 -14.04
CA SER A 175 -9.48 32.36 -14.41
C SER A 175 -9.13 32.07 -15.87
N VAL A 176 -9.71 31.03 -16.48
CA VAL A 176 -9.63 30.76 -17.93
C VAL A 176 -10.70 31.53 -18.73
N GLY A 177 -11.73 32.05 -18.04
CA GLY A 177 -13.00 32.48 -18.63
C GLY A 177 -13.30 33.98 -18.66
N GLY A 178 -12.32 34.89 -18.63
CA GLY A 178 -12.61 36.31 -18.87
C GLY A 178 -11.43 37.16 -19.36
N PRO A 179 -11.61 38.10 -20.34
CA PRO A 179 -12.82 38.49 -21.07
C PRO A 179 -12.66 38.36 -22.61
N ALA A 180 -13.23 37.32 -23.22
CA ALA A 180 -13.38 37.24 -24.69
C ALA A 180 -14.86 37.33 -25.15
N ARG A 181 -15.77 37.76 -24.26
CA ARG A 181 -17.21 37.87 -24.54
C ARG A 181 -17.81 39.27 -24.37
N ALA A 182 -16.96 40.31 -24.37
CA ALA A 182 -17.39 41.70 -24.35
C ALA A 182 -16.84 42.46 -25.56
N SER A 183 -17.16 42.00 -26.78
CA SER A 183 -17.05 42.78 -28.04
C SER A 183 -17.61 41.95 -29.21
N MET A 184 -18.92 41.74 -29.23
CA MET A 184 -19.63 41.53 -30.50
C MET A 184 -20.61 42.70 -30.62
N PRO A 185 -20.23 43.78 -31.31
CA PRO A 185 -21.14 44.88 -31.59
C PRO A 185 -22.27 44.36 -32.45
N GLY A 186 -23.50 44.66 -32.03
CA GLY A 186 -24.72 44.22 -32.68
C GLY A 186 -24.77 44.60 -34.15
N LEU A 187 -24.89 43.58 -35.00
CA LEU A 187 -25.33 43.70 -36.38
C LEU A 187 -26.50 42.74 -36.51
N HIS A 188 -27.72 43.26 -36.36
CA HIS A 188 -28.83 43.04 -37.30
C HIS A 188 -30.13 43.59 -36.72
N GLY A 189 -30.73 44.51 -37.47
CA GLY A 189 -32.08 44.99 -37.21
C GLY A 189 -32.50 46.07 -38.19
N ASN A 190 -32.65 45.74 -39.48
CA ASN A 190 -33.58 46.48 -40.32
C ASN A 190 -34.17 45.62 -41.46
N GLU A 191 -35.47 45.33 -41.30
CA GLU A 191 -36.57 45.27 -42.31
C GLU A 191 -36.41 44.47 -43.62
N LYS A 192 -37.23 43.41 -43.80
CA LYS A 192 -38.50 43.50 -44.57
C LYS A 192 -39.35 42.19 -44.52
N PRO A 193 -40.68 42.26 -44.75
CA PRO A 193 -41.68 41.23 -44.39
C PRO A 193 -42.30 40.48 -45.60
N ALA A 194 -43.31 39.65 -45.28
CA ALA A 194 -44.33 38.99 -46.12
C ALA A 194 -43.89 37.66 -46.77
N GLU A 195 -44.68 36.58 -46.84
CA GLU A 195 -46.11 36.37 -46.67
C GLU A 195 -46.45 34.87 -46.63
N ALA A 196 -47.57 34.54 -45.98
CA ALA A 196 -48.60 33.57 -46.35
C ALA A 196 -48.34 32.04 -46.45
N GLY A 197 -49.24 31.32 -45.76
CA GLY A 197 -49.75 29.99 -46.11
C GLY A 197 -49.14 28.86 -45.28
N SER A 198 -49.86 27.86 -44.78
CA SER A 198 -51.28 27.48 -44.82
C SER A 198 -51.40 26.24 -43.90
N GLN A 199 -52.49 26.15 -43.13
CA GLN A 199 -53.21 24.92 -42.70
C GLN A 199 -52.37 23.74 -42.15
N GLY A 200 -52.46 23.38 -40.86
CA GLY A 200 -53.58 22.62 -40.30
C GLY A 200 -53.06 21.37 -39.51
N PRO A 201 -53.86 20.76 -38.61
CA PRO A 201 -53.39 20.12 -37.35
C PRO A 201 -53.66 18.59 -37.33
N PRO A 202 -53.82 17.86 -36.19
CA PRO A 202 -53.14 17.80 -34.87
C PRO A 202 -52.67 16.36 -34.48
N ARG A 203 -52.05 16.22 -33.28
CA ARG A 203 -52.10 15.06 -32.34
C ARG A 203 -51.69 13.66 -32.85
N SER A 204 -50.70 13.06 -32.16
CA SER A 204 -50.96 11.79 -31.45
C SER A 204 -50.04 11.58 -30.25
N LYS A 205 -50.64 11.08 -29.16
CA LYS A 205 -49.99 10.54 -27.97
C LYS A 205 -49.48 9.12 -28.29
N SER A 206 -48.33 8.74 -27.75
CA SER A 206 -48.07 7.33 -27.41
C SER A 206 -47.35 7.25 -26.08
N ARG A 207 -48.03 6.63 -25.12
CA ARG A 207 -47.50 6.07 -23.88
C ARG A 207 -46.90 4.70 -24.22
N GLY A 208 -45.78 4.39 -23.61
CA GLY A 208 -45.21 3.05 -23.46
C GLY A 208 -44.17 3.14 -22.36
#